data_AF-A0A318E3Y4-F1
#
_entry.id   AF-A0A318E3Y4-F1
#
_cell.length_a   1.000
_cell.length_b   1.000
_cell.length_c   1.000
_cell.angle_alpha   90.00
_cell.angle_beta   90.00
_cell.angle_gamma   90.00
#
_symmetry.space_group_name_H-M   'P 1'
#
loop_
_entity.id
_entity.type
_entity.pdbx_description
1 polymer ?
#
loop_
_entity_poly.entity_id
_entity_poly.type
_entity_poly.pdbx_seq_one_letter_code
_entity_poly.pdbx_strand_id
1 'polypeptide(L)' 'MVRIFKYAEEQGEKKGERKLFKTLVKGNFEGSNDKIMELIDQAEISKLEELSERISKIKDLKELEEALKQ' A
#
# COMPACT_ATOMS: atom_id res chain seq x y z
N MET A 1 1.41 -13.31 3.99
CA MET A 1 2.52 -12.36 4.21
C MET A 1 3.38 -12.26 2.98
N VAL A 2 3.18 -11.22 2.17
CA VAL A 2 4.08 -10.89 1.05
C VAL A 2 5.47 -10.67 1.63
N ARG A 3 6.49 -11.31 1.04
CA ARG A 3 7.87 -11.36 1.60
C ARG A 3 8.38 -9.97 2.01
N ILE A 4 7.97 -8.93 1.29
CA ILE A 4 8.37 -7.54 1.48
C ILE A 4 7.87 -6.98 2.83
N PHE A 5 6.66 -7.33 3.25
CA PHE A 5 6.05 -6.89 4.52
C PHE A 5 6.58 -7.69 5.71
N LYS A 6 6.87 -8.98 5.51
CA LYS A 6 7.50 -9.84 6.52
C LYS A 6 8.84 -9.28 7.00
N TYR A 7 9.66 -8.75 6.08
CA TYR A 7 10.92 -8.09 6.41
C TYR A 7 10.77 -6.78 7.22
N ALA A 8 9.68 -6.04 7.01
CA ALA A 8 9.41 -4.81 7.76
C ALA A 8 8.86 -5.10 9.16
N GLU A 9 8.04 -6.15 9.30
CA GLU A 9 7.55 -6.62 10.60
C GLU A 9 8.68 -7.21 11.47
N GLU A 10 9.61 -7.99 10.88
CA GLU A 10 10.78 -8.54 11.59
C GLU A 10 11.74 -7.45 12.11
N GLN A 11 11.71 -6.24 11.54
CA GLN A 11 12.47 -5.08 12.05
C GLN A 11 11.72 -4.28 13.13
N GLY A 12 10.50 -4.67 13.52
CA GLY A 12 9.71 -3.99 14.55
C GLY A 12 9.11 -2.65 14.11
N GLU A 13 9.25 -2.27 12.84
CA GLU A 13 8.68 -1.04 12.31
C GLU A 13 7.35 -1.31 11.61
N LYS A 14 6.23 -1.23 12.36
CA LYS A 14 4.88 -1.11 11.77
C LYS A 14 4.75 0.04 10.75
N LYS A 15 5.67 1.01 10.80
CA LYS A 15 5.79 2.10 9.81
C LYS A 15 6.48 1.68 8.51
N GLY A 16 7.32 0.63 8.53
CA GLY A 16 8.07 0.16 7.38
C GLY A 16 7.15 -0.38 6.28
N GLU A 17 6.13 -1.14 6.67
CA GLU A 17 5.11 -1.71 5.79
C GLU A 17 4.36 -0.64 5.00
N ARG A 18 3.88 0.39 5.69
CA ARG A 18 3.19 1.53 5.07
C ARG A 18 4.11 2.31 4.14
N LYS A 19 5.36 2.52 4.54
CA LYS A 19 6.37 3.21 3.71
C LYS A 19 6.69 2.42 2.43
N LEU A 20 6.80 1.10 2.53
CA LEU A 20 6.99 0.21 1.39
C LEU A 20 5.80 0.28 0.44
N PHE A 21 4.58 0.18 0.97
CA PHE A 21 3.37 0.26 0.15
C PHE A 21 3.23 1.63 -0.53
N LYS A 22 3.50 2.74 0.17
CA LYS A 22 3.53 4.08 -0.45
C LYS A 22 4.53 4.18 -1.59
N THR A 23 5.69 3.54 -1.44
CA THR A 23 6.71 3.50 -2.50
C THR A 23 6.23 2.67 -3.69
N LEU A 24 5.59 1.53 -3.45
CA LEU A 24 4.98 0.68 -4.46
C LEU A 24 3.92 1.45 -5.27
N VAL A 25 3.04 2.17 -4.57
CA VAL A 25 1.98 2.99 -5.18
C VAL A 25 2.58 4.11 -6.03
N LYS A 26 3.58 4.85 -5.52
CA LYS A 26 4.27 5.89 -6.29
C LYS A 26 4.97 5.36 -7.54
N GLY A 27 5.48 4.12 -7.49
CA GLY A 27 6.13 3.48 -8.64
C GLY A 27 5.15 2.97 -9.70
N ASN A 28 3.93 2.60 -9.32
CA ASN A 28 2.91 2.07 -10.24
C ASN A 28 1.96 3.16 -10.76
N PHE A 29 1.76 4.23 -10.00
CA PHE A 29 0.81 5.29 -10.34
C PHE A 29 1.50 6.67 -10.29
N GLU A 30 1.81 7.22 -11.47
CA GLU A 30 2.23 8.62 -11.60
C GLU A 30 1.11 9.55 -11.09
N GLY A 31 1.45 10.52 -10.24
CA GLY A 31 0.47 11.45 -9.65
C GLY A 31 -0.23 10.96 -8.38
N SER A 32 0.36 10.00 -7.66
CA SER A 32 -0.10 9.59 -6.33
C SER A 32 -0.28 10.79 -5.38
N ASN A 33 -1.52 11.12 -5.05
CA ASN A 33 -1.90 12.27 -4.23
C ASN A 33 -1.79 12.00 -2.72
N ASP A 34 -1.67 13.08 -1.92
CA ASP A 34 -1.60 13.02 -0.45
C ASP A 34 -2.75 12.23 0.18
N LYS A 35 -3.95 12.33 -0.39
CA LYS A 35 -5.14 11.58 0.06
C LYS A 35 -4.93 10.05 0.08
N ILE A 36 -4.22 9.52 -0.91
CA ILE A 36 -3.92 8.07 -0.97
C ILE A 36 -2.89 7.71 0.09
N MET A 37 -1.92 8.59 0.35
CA MET A 37 -0.94 8.39 1.41
C MET A 37 -1.60 8.33 2.79
N GLU A 38 -2.61 9.20 3.03
CA GLU A 38 -3.41 9.18 4.25
C GLU A 38 -4.26 7.92 4.38
N LEU A 39 -4.92 7.48 3.29
CA LEU A 39 -5.68 6.23 3.28
C LEU A 39 -4.79 5.02 3.59
N ILE A 40 -3.55 5.00 3.09
CA ILE A 40 -2.57 3.96 3.41
C ILE A 40 -2.15 4.00 4.89
N ASP A 41 -2.02 5.19 5.50
CA ASP A 41 -1.75 5.31 6.93
C ASP A 41 -2.92 4.90 7.82
N GLN A 42 -4.14 4.89 7.30
CA GLN A 42 -5.33 4.48 8.04
C GLN A 42 -5.70 3.02 7.80
N ALA A 43 -5.30 2.46 6.66
CA ALA A 43 -5.57 1.08 6.29
C ALA A 43 -4.87 0.08 7.22
N GLU A 44 -5.52 -1.06 7.41
CA GLU A 44 -4.96 -2.22 8.08
C GLU A 44 -3.85 -2.86 7.24
N ILE A 45 -2.83 -3.39 7.91
CA ILE A 45 -1.67 -4.02 7.25
C ILE A 45 -2.11 -5.18 6.35
N SER A 46 -3.03 -6.04 6.82
CA SER A 46 -3.57 -7.16 6.03
C SER A 46 -4.15 -6.71 4.69
N LYS A 47 -4.75 -5.51 4.67
CA LYS A 47 -5.34 -4.93 3.47
C LYS A 47 -4.28 -4.36 2.53
N LEU A 48 -3.28 -3.67 3.06
CA LEU A 48 -2.14 -3.21 2.27
C LEU A 48 -1.40 -4.38 1.62
N GLU A 49 -1.32 -5.50 2.31
CA GLU A 49 -0.73 -6.72 1.79
C GLU A 49 -1.53 -7.27 0.60
N GLU A 50 -2.85 -7.45 0.74
CA GLU A 50 -3.71 -7.91 -0.36
C GLU A 50 -3.63 -6.97 -1.58
N LEU A 51 -3.68 -5.66 -1.33
CA LEU A 51 -3.56 -4.65 -2.38
C LEU A 51 -2.18 -4.68 -3.03
N SER A 52 -1.12 -5.04 -2.30
CA SER A 52 0.23 -5.14 -2.86
C SER A 52 0.37 -6.28 -3.84
N GLU A 53 -0.32 -7.41 -3.60
CA GLU A 53 -0.33 -8.55 -4.53
C GLU A 53 -1.12 -8.25 -5.80
N ARG A 54 -2.16 -7.42 -5.67
CA ARG A 54 -3.05 -7.06 -6.78
C ARG A 54 -2.73 -5.71 -7.41
N ILE A 55 -1.70 -5.00 -6.93
CA ILE A 55 -1.33 -3.65 -7.40
C ILE A 55 -1.10 -3.62 -8.91
N SER A 56 -0.53 -4.68 -9.48
CA SER A 56 -0.25 -4.84 -10.90
C SER A 56 -1.51 -5.02 -11.76
N LYS A 57 -2.64 -5.39 -11.13
CA LYS A 57 -3.95 -5.55 -11.77
C LYS A 57 -4.79 -4.28 -11.64
N ILE A 58 -4.44 -3.38 -10.72
CA ILE A 58 -5.13 -2.12 -10.52
C ILE A 58 -4.76 -1.18 -11.66
N LYS A 59 -5.77 -0.78 -12.44
CA LYS A 59 -5.56 0.00 -13.67
C LYS A 59 -5.20 1.45 -13.42
N ASP A 60 -5.76 2.02 -12.36
CA ASP A 60 -5.64 3.44 -12.08
C ASP A 60 -5.77 3.76 -10.58
N LEU A 61 -5.38 4.98 -10.25
CA LEU A 61 -5.34 5.48 -8.89
C LEU A 61 -6.71 5.55 -8.21
N LYS A 62 -7.80 5.66 -9.00
CA LYS A 62 -9.16 5.73 -8.46
C LYS A 62 -9.62 4.37 -7.97
N GLU A 63 -9.32 3.31 -8.73
CA GLU A 63 -9.58 1.93 -8.29
C GLU A 63 -8.79 1.58 -7.02
N LEU A 64 -7.55 2.06 -6.90
CA LEU A 64 -6.78 1.94 -5.65
C LEU A 64 -7.44 2.70 -4.48
N GLU A 65 -7.94 3.92 -4.71
CA GLU A 65 -8.62 4.72 -3.69
C GLU A 65 -9.85 4.00 -3.13
N GLU A 66 -10.69 3.45 -4.00
CA GLU A 66 -11.89 2.72 -3.59
C GLU A 66 -11.52 1.45 -2.83
N ALA A 67 -10.53 0.71 -3.33
CA ALA A 67 -10.06 -0.50 -2.68
C ALA A 67 -9.51 -0.19 -1.28
N LEU A 68 -8.83 0.93 -1.06
CA LEU A 68 -8.34 1.36 0.26
C LEU A 68 -9.46 1.77 1.22
N LYS A 69 -10.61 2.29 0.73
CA LYS A 69 -11.74 2.73 1.56
C LYS A 69 -12.68 1.62 2.05
N GLN A 70 -12.71 0.47 1.36
CA GLN A 70 -13.60 -0.65 1.72
C GLN A 70 -13.33 -1.27 3.10
#